data_AF-A0A9W9QTB3-F1
#
_entry.id   AF-A0A9W9QTB3-F1
#
_cell.length_a   1.000
_cell.length_b   1.000
_cell.length_c   1.000
_cell.angle_alpha   90.00
_cell.angle_beta   90.00
_cell.angle_gamma   90.00
#
_symmetry.space_group_name_H-M   'P 1'
#
loop_
_entity.id
_entity.type
_entity.pdbx_description
1 polymer ?
#
loop_
_entity_poly.entity_id
_entity_poly.type
_entity_poly.pdbx_seq_one_letter_code
_entity_poly.pdbx_strand_id
1 'polypeptide(L)'
;MKVWWSLLLHDRWSSLTYGTPPHIRRSQYDVPLPIPEYLSDWEQNSEANSVFIELMNLTDVLDHCLEHVYNIRAETQGPARNLELDLNKWVDSLTGEIRKIIIRGSNLDIPGASNLRLAYLATRLLLRRIDLDRERQAPDANPEEMANRTMEARRTAEDIVVLIQELGETQLGDFWLPVAAFTFSSTVTFLIRCALETEQASGLAQSASLRMASDFLESLRSHQKNSGWDLADICLAQHSEVIEKLLNSAPPGEHPDADVEQHFIHDMAFVDDMFPSIWDTLQSI
;
A
#
# COMPACT_ATOMS: atom_id res chain seq x y z
N MET A 1 -2.21 -28.94 -2.31
CA MET A 1 -1.76 -27.83 -1.45
C MET A 1 -1.55 -26.53 -2.23
N LYS A 2 -0.89 -26.54 -3.39
CA LYS A 2 -0.63 -25.33 -4.21
C LYS A 2 -1.85 -24.44 -4.46
N VAL A 3 -2.97 -25.02 -4.93
CA VAL A 3 -4.24 -24.28 -5.14
C VAL A 3 -4.74 -23.63 -3.86
N TRP A 4 -4.58 -24.28 -2.71
CA TRP A 4 -5.02 -23.72 -1.43
C TRP A 4 -4.25 -22.44 -1.07
N TRP A 5 -2.92 -22.46 -1.23
CA TRP A 5 -2.10 -21.27 -1.00
C TRP A 5 -2.44 -20.13 -1.95
N SER A 6 -2.71 -20.43 -3.22
CA SER A 6 -3.18 -19.42 -4.19
C SER A 6 -4.53 -18.81 -3.79
N LEU A 7 -5.48 -19.61 -3.27
CA LEU A 7 -6.76 -19.11 -2.76
C LEU A 7 -6.56 -18.22 -1.53
N LEU A 8 -5.71 -18.63 -0.59
CA LEU A 8 -5.42 -17.84 0.61
C LEU A 8 -4.74 -16.51 0.26
N LEU A 9 -3.77 -16.55 -0.66
CA LEU A 9 -3.12 -15.36 -1.21
C LEU A 9 -4.17 -14.42 -1.83
N HIS A 10 -4.99 -14.92 -2.74
CA HIS A 10 -6.02 -14.11 -3.37
C HIS A 10 -7.01 -13.51 -2.37
N ASP A 11 -7.50 -14.29 -1.40
CA ASP A 11 -8.45 -13.81 -0.39
C ASP A 11 -7.86 -12.64 0.41
N ARG A 12 -6.62 -12.77 0.93
CA ARG A 12 -6.00 -11.70 1.74
C ARG A 12 -5.68 -10.44 0.95
N TRP A 13 -5.06 -10.59 -0.21
CA TRP A 13 -4.66 -9.44 -1.01
C TRP A 13 -5.88 -8.74 -1.64
N SER A 14 -6.94 -9.49 -1.98
CA SER A 14 -8.23 -8.90 -2.39
C SER A 14 -8.90 -8.18 -1.23
N SER A 15 -8.88 -8.75 -0.02
CA SER A 15 -9.42 -8.11 1.18
C SER A 15 -8.75 -6.79 1.53
N LEU A 16 -7.43 -6.71 1.36
CA LEU A 16 -6.69 -5.46 1.48
C LEU A 16 -7.15 -4.44 0.43
N THR A 17 -7.27 -4.87 -0.81
CA THR A 17 -7.60 -4.02 -1.95
C THR A 17 -9.02 -3.49 -1.95
N TYR A 18 -10.00 -4.34 -1.64
CA TYR A 18 -11.42 -4.01 -1.75
C TYR A 18 -12.04 -3.51 -0.45
N GLY A 19 -11.31 -3.51 0.67
CA GLY A 19 -11.87 -3.07 1.94
C GLY A 19 -12.87 -4.04 2.55
N THR A 20 -12.78 -5.32 2.21
CA THR A 20 -13.64 -6.36 2.75
C THR A 20 -12.88 -7.30 3.68
N PRO A 21 -13.48 -7.78 4.80
CA PRO A 21 -12.86 -8.79 5.65
C PRO A 21 -12.46 -10.05 4.86
N PRO A 22 -11.36 -10.75 5.23
CA PRO A 22 -11.03 -12.05 4.67
C PRO A 22 -12.16 -13.05 4.83
N HIS A 23 -12.46 -13.81 3.78
CA HIS A 23 -13.53 -14.81 3.79
C HIS A 23 -13.05 -16.12 4.43
N ILE A 24 -11.78 -16.49 4.23
CA ILE A 24 -11.21 -17.75 4.73
C ILE A 24 -10.59 -17.51 6.09
N ARG A 25 -11.28 -17.86 7.18
CA ARG A 25 -10.76 -17.66 8.54
C ARG A 25 -9.77 -18.76 8.92
N ARG A 26 -8.78 -18.43 9.77
CA ARG A 26 -7.80 -19.42 10.29
C ARG A 26 -8.44 -20.62 10.97
N SER A 27 -9.61 -20.45 11.58
CA SER A 27 -10.35 -21.55 12.23
C SER A 27 -11.02 -22.52 11.25
N GLN A 28 -10.99 -22.25 9.95
CA GLN A 28 -11.71 -22.99 8.92
C GLN A 28 -10.80 -23.87 8.05
N TYR A 29 -9.50 -23.91 8.34
CA TYR A 29 -8.55 -24.73 7.60
C TYR A 29 -7.35 -25.15 8.47
N ASP A 30 -6.67 -26.21 8.05
CA ASP A 30 -5.51 -26.80 8.72
C ASP A 30 -4.30 -26.98 7.78
N VAL A 31 -4.38 -26.43 6.56
CA VAL A 31 -3.28 -26.50 5.59
C VAL A 31 -2.11 -25.63 6.06
N PRO A 32 -0.90 -26.21 6.25
CA PRO A 32 0.26 -25.44 6.70
C PRO A 32 0.78 -24.49 5.61
N LEU A 33 1.58 -23.50 6.03
CA LEU A 33 2.34 -22.65 5.12
C LEU A 33 3.33 -23.50 4.29
N PRO A 34 3.66 -23.07 3.05
CA PRO A 34 4.60 -23.80 2.22
C PRO A 34 6.00 -23.84 2.85
N ILE A 35 6.64 -25.00 2.76
CA ILE A 35 8.05 -25.21 3.10
C ILE A 35 8.78 -25.75 1.86
N PRO A 36 10.12 -25.65 1.77
CA PRO A 36 10.88 -26.09 0.60
C PRO A 36 10.55 -27.52 0.16
N GLU A 37 10.32 -28.42 1.11
CA GLU A 37 10.01 -29.82 0.88
C GLU A 37 8.71 -30.01 0.07
N TYR A 38 7.71 -29.15 0.27
CA TYR A 38 6.43 -29.23 -0.43
C TYR A 38 6.49 -28.71 -1.88
N LEU A 39 7.58 -28.01 -2.23
CA LEU A 39 7.82 -27.44 -3.56
C LEU A 39 8.95 -28.15 -4.31
N SER A 40 9.50 -29.24 -3.74
CA SER A 40 10.59 -30.02 -4.32
C SER A 40 10.32 -30.52 -5.74
N ASP A 41 9.05 -30.82 -6.08
CA ASP A 41 8.63 -31.18 -7.44
C ASP A 41 8.81 -30.03 -8.48
N TRP A 42 9.07 -28.80 -8.06
CA TRP A 42 9.31 -27.62 -8.90
C TRP A 42 10.81 -27.45 -9.18
N GLU A 43 11.49 -28.50 -9.65
CA GLU A 43 12.95 -28.55 -9.82
C GLU A 43 13.54 -27.45 -10.74
N GLN A 44 12.70 -26.68 -11.45
CA GLN A 44 13.15 -25.69 -12.43
C GLN A 44 13.57 -24.33 -11.85
N ASN A 45 13.17 -23.96 -10.62
CA ASN A 45 13.61 -22.68 -10.04
C ASN A 45 13.52 -22.62 -8.50
N SER A 46 14.60 -23.00 -7.82
CA SER A 46 14.70 -22.95 -6.35
C SER A 46 14.55 -21.53 -5.76
N GLU A 47 14.90 -20.50 -6.52
CA GLU A 47 14.83 -19.11 -6.05
C GLU A 47 13.39 -18.59 -6.09
N ALA A 48 12.66 -18.88 -7.18
CA ALA A 48 11.23 -18.56 -7.29
C ALA A 48 10.39 -19.26 -6.21
N ASN A 49 10.72 -20.51 -5.87
CA ASN A 49 10.08 -21.22 -4.75
C ASN A 49 10.30 -20.49 -3.41
N SER A 50 11.52 -20.00 -3.17
CA SER A 50 11.83 -19.21 -1.98
C SER A 50 11.05 -17.89 -1.94
N VAL A 51 10.93 -17.20 -3.07
CA VAL A 51 10.10 -15.99 -3.20
C VAL A 51 8.63 -16.29 -2.89
N PHE A 52 8.09 -17.39 -3.42
CA PHE A 52 6.71 -17.79 -3.15
C PHE A 52 6.47 -18.15 -1.68
N ILE A 53 7.38 -18.89 -1.06
CA ILE A 53 7.32 -19.21 0.38
C ILE A 53 7.25 -17.93 1.20
N GLU A 54 8.13 -16.97 0.92
CA GLU A 54 8.16 -15.73 1.67
C GLU A 54 6.98 -14.79 1.37
N LEU A 55 6.42 -14.84 0.16
CA LEU A 55 5.16 -14.19 -0.14
C LEU A 55 4.01 -14.76 0.70
N MET A 56 3.98 -16.08 0.91
CA MET A 56 2.98 -16.72 1.77
C MET A 56 3.19 -16.41 3.26
N ASN A 57 4.43 -16.37 3.73
CA ASN A 57 4.74 -15.94 5.11
C ASN A 57 4.32 -14.48 5.34
N LEU A 58 4.62 -13.58 4.40
CA LEU A 58 4.18 -12.19 4.45
C LEU A 58 2.65 -12.08 4.41
N THR A 59 1.98 -12.94 3.65
CA THR A 59 0.51 -12.99 3.59
C THR A 59 -0.09 -13.40 4.94
N ASP A 60 0.58 -14.27 5.71
CA ASP A 60 0.18 -14.59 7.07
C ASP A 60 0.29 -13.38 8.00
N VAL A 61 1.33 -12.54 7.84
CA VAL A 61 1.47 -11.25 8.57
C VAL A 61 0.38 -10.27 8.16
N LEU A 62 0.09 -10.16 6.85
CA LEU A 62 -1.00 -9.31 6.34
C LEU A 62 -2.35 -9.70 6.95
N ASP A 63 -2.63 -10.99 7.08
CA ASP A 63 -3.87 -11.48 7.69
C ASP A 63 -4.07 -10.93 9.11
N HIS A 64 -3.01 -10.83 9.91
CA HIS A 64 -3.07 -10.22 11.25
C HIS A 64 -3.39 -8.72 11.20
N CYS A 65 -2.87 -8.03 10.18
CA CYS A 65 -3.19 -6.62 9.95
C CYS A 65 -4.68 -6.47 9.59
N LEU A 66 -5.18 -7.32 8.69
CA LEU A 66 -6.59 -7.32 8.28
C LEU A 66 -7.51 -7.68 9.45
N GLU A 67 -7.17 -8.68 10.26
CA GLU A 67 -7.89 -9.01 11.49
C GLU A 67 -7.99 -7.79 12.42
N HIS A 68 -6.91 -7.01 12.57
CA HIS A 68 -6.95 -5.79 13.38
C HIS A 68 -7.89 -4.74 12.78
N VAL A 69 -7.81 -4.50 11.47
CA VAL A 69 -8.62 -3.48 10.78
C VAL A 69 -10.12 -3.82 10.82
N TYR A 70 -10.50 -5.09 10.69
CA TYR A 70 -11.91 -5.49 10.64
C TYR A 70 -12.51 -5.90 11.98
N ASN A 71 -11.71 -6.02 13.05
CA ASN A 71 -12.22 -6.42 14.35
C ASN A 71 -12.65 -5.21 15.19
N ILE A 72 -13.87 -4.75 14.92
CA ILE A 72 -14.54 -3.59 15.56
C ILE A 72 -14.70 -3.78 17.10
N ARG A 73 -14.62 -5.01 17.62
CA ARG A 73 -14.88 -5.32 19.05
C ARG A 73 -13.62 -5.68 19.85
N ALA A 74 -12.43 -5.57 19.25
CA ALA A 74 -11.19 -6.07 19.82
C ALA A 74 -10.74 -5.40 21.14
N GLU A 75 -11.28 -4.23 21.49
CA GLU A 75 -10.97 -3.53 22.75
C GLU A 75 -11.28 -4.37 24.01
N THR A 76 -12.05 -5.45 23.88
CA THR A 76 -12.45 -6.31 25.01
C THR A 76 -11.66 -7.62 25.14
N GLN A 77 -10.73 -7.95 24.24
CA GLN A 77 -10.07 -9.27 24.25
C GLN A 77 -8.53 -9.18 24.14
N GLY A 78 -7.88 -9.15 25.31
CA GLY A 78 -6.45 -9.43 25.46
C GLY A 78 -5.50 -8.27 25.10
N PRO A 79 -4.19 -8.46 25.29
CA PRO A 79 -3.20 -7.46 24.92
C PRO A 79 -3.20 -7.24 23.41
N ALA A 80 -3.27 -5.98 22.98
CA ALA A 80 -3.24 -5.61 21.57
C ALA A 80 -2.00 -6.23 20.91
N ARG A 81 -2.24 -6.94 19.81
CA ARG A 81 -1.16 -7.56 19.05
C ARG A 81 -0.26 -6.50 18.43
N ASN A 82 1.04 -6.64 18.62
CA ASN A 82 2.02 -5.72 18.05
C ASN A 82 2.34 -6.10 16.60
N LEU A 83 1.59 -5.50 15.67
CA LEU A 83 1.70 -5.78 14.23
C LEU A 83 3.05 -5.36 13.65
N GLU A 84 3.62 -4.26 14.12
CA GLU A 84 4.96 -3.80 13.70
C GLU A 84 6.04 -4.81 14.10
N LEU A 85 5.93 -5.38 15.31
CA LEU A 85 6.82 -6.44 15.76
C LEU A 85 6.71 -7.69 14.88
N ASP A 86 5.51 -8.05 14.43
CA ASP A 86 5.32 -9.24 13.60
C ASP A 86 5.92 -9.09 12.20
N LEU A 87 5.75 -7.91 11.58
CA LEU A 87 6.42 -7.62 10.32
C LEU A 87 7.94 -7.61 10.49
N ASN A 88 8.45 -6.97 11.55
CA ASN A 88 9.88 -6.93 11.82
C ASN A 88 10.47 -8.33 12.06
N LYS A 89 9.76 -9.20 12.80
CA LYS A 89 10.16 -10.61 12.96
C LYS A 89 10.25 -11.35 11.63
N TRP A 90 9.28 -11.13 10.74
CA TRP A 90 9.35 -11.71 9.40
C TRP A 90 10.57 -11.19 8.65
N VAL A 91 10.82 -9.88 8.61
CA VAL A 91 12.00 -9.27 7.97
C VAL A 91 13.32 -9.83 8.56
N ASP A 92 13.39 -9.98 9.87
CA ASP A 92 14.57 -10.50 10.58
C ASP A 92 14.81 -11.99 10.31
N SER A 93 13.75 -12.75 9.99
CA SER A 93 13.87 -14.17 9.62
C SER A 93 14.44 -14.38 8.21
N LEU A 94 14.40 -13.36 7.35
CA LEU A 94 14.85 -13.47 5.96
C LEU A 94 16.37 -13.62 5.86
N THR A 95 16.80 -14.48 4.94
CA THR A 95 18.22 -14.74 4.65
C THR A 95 18.51 -14.65 3.15
N GLY A 96 19.79 -14.64 2.77
CA GLY A 96 20.23 -14.74 1.37
C GLY A 96 19.69 -13.65 0.45
N GLU A 97 19.30 -14.04 -0.77
CA GLU A 97 18.78 -13.12 -1.80
C GLU A 97 17.43 -12.51 -1.42
N ILE A 98 16.55 -13.25 -0.72
CA ILE A 98 15.24 -12.71 -0.30
C ILE A 98 15.42 -11.52 0.65
N ARG A 99 16.38 -11.60 1.57
CA ARG A 99 16.71 -10.46 2.44
C ARG A 99 17.15 -9.24 1.64
N LYS A 100 17.90 -9.44 0.54
CA LYS A 100 18.35 -8.33 -0.32
C LYS A 100 17.19 -7.71 -1.09
N ILE A 101 16.26 -8.52 -1.60
CA ILE A 101 15.00 -8.07 -2.20
C ILE A 101 14.26 -7.15 -1.23
N ILE A 102 14.05 -7.61 0.02
CA ILE A 102 13.23 -6.87 0.99
C ILE A 102 13.93 -5.64 1.58
N ILE A 103 15.22 -5.73 1.94
CA ILE A 103 15.91 -4.61 2.60
C ILE A 103 16.43 -3.58 1.60
N ARG A 104 16.94 -4.03 0.46
CA ARG A 104 17.64 -3.16 -0.50
C ARG A 104 16.87 -2.90 -1.78
N GLY A 105 15.80 -3.65 -2.06
CA GLY A 105 15.12 -3.59 -3.36
C GLY A 105 15.99 -4.10 -4.51
N SER A 106 17.01 -4.93 -4.24
CA SER A 106 17.89 -5.50 -5.27
C SER A 106 17.48 -6.93 -5.63
N ASN A 107 18.13 -7.53 -6.63
CA ASN A 107 17.87 -8.91 -7.06
C ASN A 107 16.43 -9.13 -7.55
N LEU A 108 15.85 -8.11 -8.18
CA LEU A 108 14.48 -8.13 -8.68
C LEU A 108 14.33 -8.97 -9.98
N ASP A 109 15.42 -9.51 -10.52
CA ASP A 109 15.42 -10.43 -11.67
C ASP A 109 14.96 -11.86 -11.29
N ILE A 110 14.88 -12.18 -9.99
CA ILE A 110 14.34 -13.47 -9.54
C ILE A 110 12.82 -13.47 -9.78
N PRO A 111 12.25 -14.52 -10.39
CA PRO A 111 10.81 -14.54 -10.68
C PRO A 111 9.93 -14.31 -9.46
N GLY A 112 9.02 -13.35 -9.57
CA GLY A 112 8.12 -12.88 -8.52
C GLY A 112 8.75 -11.92 -7.49
N ALA A 113 10.05 -11.62 -7.57
CA ALA A 113 10.73 -10.80 -6.57
C ALA A 113 10.21 -9.36 -6.51
N SER A 114 9.93 -8.76 -7.68
CA SER A 114 9.34 -7.42 -7.76
C SER A 114 7.97 -7.36 -7.08
N ASN A 115 7.13 -8.38 -7.32
CA ASN A 115 5.84 -8.52 -6.67
C ASN A 115 5.98 -8.73 -5.16
N LEU A 116 6.92 -9.56 -4.69
CA LEU A 116 7.18 -9.76 -3.26
C LEU A 116 7.65 -8.46 -2.58
N ARG A 117 8.52 -7.69 -3.24
CA ARG A 117 8.97 -6.39 -2.74
C ARG A 117 7.81 -5.39 -2.65
N LEU A 118 6.97 -5.29 -3.69
CA LEU A 118 5.78 -4.45 -3.66
C LEU A 118 4.81 -4.88 -2.56
N ALA A 119 4.57 -6.18 -2.42
CA ALA A 119 3.73 -6.75 -1.37
C ALA A 119 4.22 -6.32 0.02
N TYR A 120 5.52 -6.43 0.29
CA TYR A 120 6.09 -5.97 1.56
C TYR A 120 5.87 -4.48 1.81
N LEU A 121 6.10 -3.64 0.79
CA LEU A 121 5.88 -2.20 0.90
C LEU A 121 4.40 -1.86 1.09
N ALA A 122 3.49 -2.58 0.44
CA ALA A 122 2.05 -2.43 0.61
C ALA A 122 1.62 -2.79 2.05
N THR A 123 2.13 -3.89 2.61
CA THR A 123 1.88 -4.26 4.01
C THR A 123 2.46 -3.23 4.97
N ARG A 124 3.67 -2.70 4.70
CA ARG A 124 4.25 -1.60 5.49
C ARG A 124 3.40 -0.34 5.45
N LEU A 125 2.92 0.06 4.27
CA LEU A 125 2.09 1.25 4.12
C LEU A 125 0.76 1.07 4.87
N LEU A 126 0.16 -0.12 4.82
CA LEU A 126 -1.01 -0.46 5.61
C LEU A 126 -0.76 -0.28 7.12
N LEU A 127 0.35 -0.81 7.64
CA LEU A 127 0.71 -0.64 9.05
C LEU A 127 0.86 0.85 9.42
N ARG A 128 1.54 1.63 8.58
CA ARG A 128 1.70 3.07 8.83
C ARG A 128 0.37 3.82 8.81
N ARG A 129 -0.59 3.40 7.98
CA ARG A 129 -1.96 3.94 7.99
C ARG A 129 -2.70 3.57 9.28
N ILE A 130 -2.60 2.32 9.74
CA ILE A 130 -3.17 1.89 11.03
C ILE A 130 -2.59 2.71 12.18
N ASP A 131 -1.28 2.94 12.21
CA ASP A 131 -0.62 3.74 13.24
C ASP A 131 -1.10 5.21 13.21
N LEU A 132 -1.23 5.80 12.02
CA LEU A 132 -1.75 7.16 11.84
C LEU A 132 -3.20 7.29 12.32
N ASP A 133 -4.07 6.33 11.98
CA ASP A 133 -5.46 6.34 12.40
C ASP A 133 -5.60 6.22 13.93
N ARG A 134 -4.78 5.36 14.56
CA ARG A 134 -4.72 5.24 16.02
C ARG A 134 -4.28 6.52 16.70
N GLU A 135 -3.22 7.17 16.18
CA GLU A 135 -2.73 8.43 16.73
C GLU A 135 -3.78 9.55 16.56
N ARG A 136 -4.49 9.57 15.43
CA ARG A 136 -5.55 10.57 15.16
C ARG A 136 -6.75 10.43 16.11
N GLN A 137 -7.02 9.22 16.58
CA GLN A 137 -8.08 8.92 17.54
C GLN A 137 -7.64 9.08 19.01
N ALA A 138 -6.34 9.27 19.28
CA ALA A 138 -5.83 9.39 20.63
C ALA A 138 -6.31 10.72 21.26
N PRO A 139 -6.85 10.71 22.50
CA PRO A 139 -7.35 11.92 23.16
C PRO A 139 -6.25 12.96 23.47
N ASP A 140 -5.00 12.52 23.57
CA ASP A 140 -3.82 13.34 23.85
C ASP A 140 -2.86 13.39 22.64
N ALA A 141 -3.38 13.31 21.41
CA ALA A 141 -2.57 13.27 20.19
C ALA A 141 -1.53 14.40 20.14
N ASN A 142 -0.25 14.03 20.07
CA ASN A 142 0.84 14.98 20.02
C ASN A 142 1.11 15.39 18.55
N PRO A 143 1.02 16.68 18.19
CA PRO A 143 1.28 17.14 16.82
C PRO A 143 2.67 16.74 16.28
N GLU A 144 3.69 16.66 17.15
CA GLU A 144 5.05 16.25 16.75
C GLU A 144 5.09 14.74 16.42
N GLU A 145 4.43 13.91 17.21
CA GLU A 145 4.33 12.47 16.97
C GLU A 145 3.52 12.20 15.69
N MET A 146 2.42 12.91 15.49
CA MET A 146 1.63 12.86 14.26
C MET A 146 2.46 13.21 13.02
N ALA A 147 3.26 14.30 13.10
CA ALA A 147 4.14 14.70 12.01
C ALA A 147 5.22 13.64 11.71
N ASN A 148 5.81 13.05 12.75
CA ASN A 148 6.79 11.97 12.60
C ASN A 148 6.17 10.72 11.94
N ARG A 149 4.98 10.29 12.37
CA ARG A 149 4.25 9.16 11.77
C ARG A 149 3.88 9.43 10.32
N THR A 150 3.46 10.66 10.00
CA THR A 150 3.13 11.06 8.64
C THR A 150 4.38 11.01 7.74
N MET A 151 5.53 11.46 8.26
CA MET A 151 6.79 11.38 7.55
C MET A 151 7.22 9.93 7.27
N GLU A 152 7.08 9.02 8.25
CA GLU A 152 7.37 7.59 8.07
C GLU A 152 6.46 6.92 7.04
N ALA A 153 5.17 7.25 7.06
CA ALA A 153 4.20 6.76 6.10
C ALA A 153 4.52 7.27 4.69
N ARG A 154 4.85 8.56 4.55
CA ARG A 154 5.26 9.18 3.28
C ARG A 154 6.54 8.56 2.72
N ARG A 155 7.55 8.28 3.56
CA ARG A 155 8.75 7.54 3.12
C ARG A 155 8.43 6.15 2.60
N THR A 156 7.44 5.47 3.20
CA THR A 156 7.01 4.16 2.72
C THR A 156 6.29 4.26 1.37
N ALA A 157 5.49 5.31 1.15
CA ALA A 157 4.91 5.60 -0.16
C ALA A 157 6.00 5.94 -1.20
N GLU A 158 7.02 6.71 -0.82
CA GLU A 158 8.19 7.01 -1.66
C GLU A 158 8.95 5.74 -2.05
N ASP A 159 9.16 4.79 -1.13
CA ASP A 159 9.77 3.48 -1.44
C ASP A 159 8.99 2.74 -2.55
N ILE A 160 7.65 2.86 -2.58
CA ILE A 160 6.80 2.26 -3.64
C ILE A 160 7.02 2.99 -4.96
N VAL A 161 7.02 4.33 -4.96
CA VAL A 161 7.23 5.13 -6.16
C VAL A 161 8.59 4.82 -6.78
N VAL A 162 9.65 4.80 -5.97
CA VAL A 162 11.02 4.46 -6.41
C VAL A 162 11.09 3.05 -6.98
N LEU A 163 10.49 2.06 -6.30
CA LEU A 163 10.43 0.69 -6.81
C LEU A 163 9.86 0.64 -8.23
N ILE A 164 8.72 1.29 -8.46
CA ILE A 164 8.06 1.25 -9.75
C ILE A 164 8.83 2.04 -10.82
N GLN A 165 9.45 3.16 -10.45
CA GLN A 165 10.31 3.94 -11.35
C GLN A 165 11.51 3.14 -11.85
N GLU A 166 12.07 2.26 -11.02
CA GLU A 166 13.26 1.47 -11.31
C GLU A 166 12.98 0.14 -12.02
N LEU A 167 11.72 -0.24 -12.25
CA LEU A 167 11.40 -1.48 -12.95
C LEU A 167 11.87 -1.45 -14.40
N GLY A 168 12.66 -2.45 -14.79
CA GLY A 168 13.03 -2.71 -16.18
C GLY A 168 12.05 -3.64 -16.89
N GLU A 169 12.26 -3.85 -18.19
CA GLU A 169 11.41 -4.71 -19.03
C GLU A 169 11.27 -6.13 -18.47
N THR A 170 12.35 -6.70 -17.92
CA THR A 170 12.33 -8.03 -17.29
C THR A 170 11.35 -8.07 -16.12
N GLN A 171 11.37 -7.07 -15.24
CA GLN A 171 10.49 -7.00 -14.08
C GLN A 171 9.04 -6.72 -14.46
N LEU A 172 8.81 -5.89 -15.48
CA LEU A 172 7.46 -5.59 -15.97
C LEU A 172 6.80 -6.83 -16.59
N GLY A 173 7.57 -7.69 -17.25
CA GLY A 173 7.11 -8.96 -17.83
C GLY A 173 7.07 -10.14 -16.85
N ASP A 174 7.42 -9.93 -15.58
CA ASP A 174 7.43 -10.96 -14.54
C ASP A 174 6.02 -11.20 -13.96
N PHE A 175 5.92 -12.13 -13.00
CA PHE A 175 4.70 -12.38 -12.25
C PHE A 175 4.33 -11.19 -11.34
N TRP A 176 3.08 -10.74 -11.49
CA TRP A 176 2.41 -9.80 -10.59
C TRP A 176 1.07 -10.35 -10.11
N LEU A 177 0.74 -10.09 -8.85
CA LEU A 177 -0.63 -10.31 -8.38
C LEU A 177 -1.57 -9.33 -9.09
N PRO A 178 -2.71 -9.78 -9.64
CA PRO A 178 -3.66 -8.86 -10.31
C PRO A 178 -4.11 -7.71 -9.41
N VAL A 179 -4.28 -7.98 -8.12
CA VAL A 179 -4.68 -6.99 -7.12
C VAL A 179 -3.58 -5.98 -6.75
N ALA A 180 -2.33 -6.19 -7.19
CA ALA A 180 -1.23 -5.28 -6.93
C ALA A 180 -1.42 -3.90 -7.60
N ALA A 181 -2.19 -3.83 -8.70
CA ALA A 181 -2.55 -2.58 -9.37
C ALA A 181 -3.19 -1.55 -8.41
N PHE A 182 -3.95 -2.04 -7.42
CA PHE A 182 -4.62 -1.17 -6.44
C PHE A 182 -3.67 -0.61 -5.38
N THR A 183 -2.49 -1.20 -5.19
CA THR A 183 -1.44 -0.60 -4.36
C THR A 183 -1.01 0.74 -4.95
N PHE A 184 -1.02 0.90 -6.27
CA PHE A 184 -0.66 2.17 -6.93
C PHE A 184 -1.70 3.25 -6.64
N SER A 185 -2.99 2.95 -6.83
CA SER A 185 -4.09 3.87 -6.48
C SER A 185 -4.07 4.24 -5.00
N SER A 186 -3.85 3.26 -4.12
CA SER A 186 -3.75 3.50 -2.67
C SER A 186 -2.58 4.42 -2.32
N THR A 187 -1.44 4.28 -3.01
CA THR A 187 -0.25 5.11 -2.82
C THR A 187 -0.49 6.54 -3.29
N VAL A 188 -1.09 6.73 -4.48
CA VAL A 188 -1.43 8.05 -5.01
C VAL A 188 -2.44 8.76 -4.10
N THR A 189 -3.50 8.07 -3.69
CA THR A 189 -4.51 8.62 -2.78
C THR A 189 -3.88 9.06 -1.47
N PHE A 190 -2.98 8.25 -0.90
CA PHE A 190 -2.25 8.60 0.31
C PHE A 190 -1.38 9.86 0.13
N LEU A 191 -0.64 9.96 -0.97
CA LEU A 191 0.19 11.13 -1.28
C LEU A 191 -0.64 12.41 -1.49
N ILE A 192 -1.80 12.31 -2.15
CA ILE A 192 -2.75 13.42 -2.28
C ILE A 192 -3.22 13.87 -0.90
N ARG A 193 -3.59 12.92 -0.02
CA ARG A 193 -4.01 13.23 1.35
C ARG A 193 -2.90 13.94 2.13
N CYS A 194 -1.66 13.46 2.05
CA CYS A 194 -0.52 14.16 2.66
C CYS A 194 -0.37 15.60 2.14
N ALA A 195 -0.50 15.81 0.82
CA ALA A 195 -0.41 17.15 0.22
C ALA A 195 -1.49 18.09 0.78
N LEU A 196 -2.73 17.62 0.85
CA LEU A 196 -3.89 18.39 1.31
C LEU A 196 -3.85 18.68 2.81
N GLU A 197 -3.53 17.69 3.63
CA GLU A 197 -3.60 17.81 5.09
C GLU A 197 -2.35 18.48 5.69
N THR A 198 -1.16 18.32 5.09
CA THR A 198 0.10 18.72 5.73
C THR A 198 0.93 19.75 4.99
N GLU A 199 0.72 19.93 3.68
CA GLU A 199 1.60 20.76 2.83
C GLU A 199 0.87 21.96 2.20
N GLN A 200 -0.44 22.14 2.49
CA GLN A 200 -1.28 23.17 1.88
C GLN A 200 -0.79 24.60 2.13
N ALA A 201 -0.14 24.86 3.26
CA ALA A 201 0.32 26.20 3.65
C ALA A 201 1.31 26.84 2.66
N SER A 202 2.02 26.04 1.86
CA SER A 202 2.96 26.53 0.82
C SER A 202 2.34 26.58 -0.59
N GLY A 203 1.06 26.24 -0.73
CA GLY A 203 0.37 26.04 -1.99
C GLY A 203 0.53 24.61 -2.52
N LEU A 204 -0.57 23.99 -2.96
CA LEU A 204 -0.59 22.58 -3.40
C LEU A 204 0.35 22.29 -4.57
N ALA A 205 0.50 23.23 -5.51
CA ALA A 205 1.44 23.11 -6.61
C ALA A 205 2.91 22.97 -6.18
N GLN A 206 3.26 23.39 -4.95
CA GLN A 206 4.60 23.26 -4.37
C GLN A 206 4.72 22.05 -3.43
N SER A 207 3.66 21.27 -3.25
CA SER A 207 3.67 20.07 -2.41
C SER A 207 4.64 19.03 -2.96
N ALA A 208 5.53 18.55 -2.09
CA ALA A 208 6.43 17.46 -2.42
C ALA A 208 5.67 16.14 -2.60
N SER A 209 4.63 15.92 -1.80
CA SER A 209 3.78 14.72 -1.90
C SER A 209 2.97 14.72 -3.21
N LEU A 210 2.42 15.86 -3.62
CA LEU A 210 1.67 15.97 -4.88
C LEU A 210 2.57 15.79 -6.11
N ARG A 211 3.77 16.38 -6.09
CA ARG A 211 4.76 16.18 -7.16
C ARG A 211 5.19 14.71 -7.25
N MET A 212 5.43 14.05 -6.11
CA MET A 212 5.75 12.62 -6.10
C MET A 212 4.62 11.77 -6.71
N ALA A 213 3.36 12.09 -6.43
CA ALA A 213 2.23 11.43 -7.07
C ALA A 213 2.19 11.66 -8.59
N SER A 214 2.50 12.87 -9.04
CA SER A 214 2.61 13.20 -10.47
C SER A 214 3.72 12.40 -11.16
N ASP A 215 4.92 12.39 -10.60
CA ASP A 215 6.08 11.66 -11.13
C ASP A 215 5.80 10.15 -11.18
N PHE A 216 5.06 9.65 -10.20
CA PHE A 216 4.63 8.26 -10.16
C PHE A 216 3.66 7.93 -11.30
N LEU A 217 2.65 8.76 -11.55
CA LEU A 217 1.71 8.58 -12.68
C LEU A 217 2.42 8.68 -14.03
N GLU A 218 3.40 9.57 -14.18
CA GLU A 218 4.22 9.64 -15.41
C GLU A 218 4.99 8.34 -15.66
N SER A 219 5.54 7.75 -14.60
CA SER A 219 6.27 6.49 -14.65
C SER A 219 5.34 5.32 -15.04
N LEU A 220 4.17 5.23 -14.42
CA LEU A 220 3.13 4.25 -14.77
C LEU A 220 2.69 4.39 -16.24
N ARG A 221 2.50 5.63 -16.72
CA ARG A 221 2.14 5.92 -18.12
C ARG A 221 3.25 5.50 -19.08
N SER A 222 4.51 5.70 -18.71
CA SER A 222 5.67 5.23 -19.48
C SER A 222 5.67 3.69 -19.60
N HIS A 223 5.49 2.98 -18.48
CA HIS A 223 5.43 1.51 -18.47
C HIS A 223 4.25 0.94 -19.27
N GLN A 224 3.08 1.56 -19.15
CA GLN A 224 1.90 1.21 -19.95
C GLN A 224 2.18 1.37 -21.44
N LYS A 225 2.73 2.52 -21.85
CA LYS A 225 2.97 2.85 -23.26
C LYS A 225 4.07 2.00 -23.90
N ASN A 226 5.17 1.77 -23.17
CA ASN A 226 6.36 1.14 -23.72
C ASN A 226 6.30 -0.39 -23.64
N SER A 227 5.68 -0.92 -22.59
CA SER A 227 5.69 -2.37 -22.28
C SER A 227 4.29 -2.99 -22.26
N GLY A 228 3.23 -2.19 -22.41
CA GLY A 228 1.84 -2.69 -22.32
C GLY A 228 1.46 -3.15 -20.93
N TRP A 229 2.09 -2.60 -19.88
CA TRP A 229 1.88 -3.04 -18.50
C TRP A 229 0.52 -2.57 -17.96
N ASP A 230 -0.46 -3.48 -17.99
CA ASP A 230 -1.87 -3.25 -17.68
C ASP A 230 -2.15 -2.99 -16.19
N LEU A 231 -1.23 -3.36 -15.28
CA LEU A 231 -1.34 -3.01 -13.87
C LEU A 231 -1.38 -1.50 -13.61
N ALA A 232 -0.91 -0.67 -14.55
CA ALA A 232 -0.96 0.78 -14.46
C ALA A 232 -2.37 1.36 -14.72
N ASP A 233 -3.24 0.64 -15.45
CA ASP A 233 -4.44 1.17 -16.07
C ASP A 233 -5.42 1.78 -15.04
N ILE A 234 -5.70 1.04 -13.96
CA ILE A 234 -6.66 1.46 -12.94
C ILE A 234 -6.21 2.75 -12.27
N CYS A 235 -4.94 2.82 -11.88
CA CYS A 235 -4.38 3.99 -11.19
C CYS A 235 -4.36 5.22 -12.10
N LEU A 236 -3.94 5.05 -13.35
CA LEU A 236 -3.94 6.13 -14.34
C LEU A 236 -5.34 6.65 -14.61
N ALA A 237 -6.33 5.77 -14.76
CA ALA A 237 -7.72 6.14 -15.00
C ALA A 237 -8.33 6.92 -13.81
N GLN A 238 -8.01 6.53 -12.59
CA GLN A 238 -8.57 7.13 -11.37
C GLN A 238 -7.94 8.49 -11.02
N HIS A 239 -6.65 8.67 -11.25
CA HIS A 239 -5.92 9.78 -10.63
C HIS A 239 -5.30 10.80 -11.59
N SER A 240 -5.19 10.52 -12.89
CA SER A 240 -4.53 11.44 -13.84
C SER A 240 -5.17 12.83 -13.85
N GLU A 241 -6.49 12.91 -14.05
CA GLU A 241 -7.21 14.18 -14.11
C GLU A 241 -7.20 14.91 -12.77
N VAL A 242 -7.30 14.17 -11.66
CA VAL A 242 -7.30 14.74 -10.30
C VAL A 242 -5.97 15.42 -10.00
N ILE A 243 -4.84 14.75 -10.25
CA ILE A 243 -3.51 15.32 -10.04
C ILE A 243 -3.29 16.54 -10.93
N GLU A 244 -3.69 16.47 -12.21
CA GLU A 244 -3.57 17.61 -13.13
C GLU A 244 -4.35 18.84 -12.65
N LYS A 245 -5.58 18.65 -12.12
CA LYS A 245 -6.35 19.76 -11.53
C LYS A 245 -5.70 20.33 -10.28
N LEU A 246 -5.23 19.47 -9.37
CA LEU A 246 -4.60 19.90 -8.12
C LEU A 246 -3.30 20.68 -8.35
N LEU A 247 -2.48 20.26 -9.32
CA LEU A 247 -1.24 20.97 -9.68
C LEU A 247 -1.50 22.35 -10.31
N ASN A 248 -2.63 22.51 -11.00
CA ASN A 248 -3.03 23.77 -11.64
C ASN A 248 -3.84 24.68 -10.70
N SER A 249 -4.15 24.25 -9.47
CA SER A 249 -4.84 25.09 -8.50
C SER A 249 -3.93 26.25 -8.05
N ALA A 250 -4.40 27.49 -8.19
CA ALA A 250 -3.66 28.67 -7.80
C ALA A 250 -3.49 28.71 -6.25
N PRO A 251 -2.38 29.27 -5.73
CA PRO A 251 -2.28 29.53 -4.30
C PRO A 251 -3.42 30.46 -3.87
N PRO A 252 -4.01 30.28 -2.67
CA PRO A 252 -5.00 31.22 -2.17
C PRO A 252 -4.37 32.61 -2.09
N GLY A 253 -4.84 33.52 -2.94
CA GLY A 253 -4.44 34.93 -2.91
C GLY A 253 -4.89 35.58 -1.59
N GLU A 254 -4.24 36.68 -1.19
CA GLU A 254 -4.45 37.44 0.06
C GLU A 254 -5.85 38.09 0.23
N HIS A 255 -6.89 37.56 -0.40
CA HIS A 255 -8.28 37.96 -0.16
C HIS A 255 -9.14 36.72 0.13
N PRO A 256 -9.72 36.59 1.33
CA PRO A 256 -10.69 35.55 1.61
C PRO A 256 -12.00 35.94 0.94
N ASP A 257 -12.14 35.66 -0.35
CA ASP A 257 -13.48 35.52 -0.92
C ASP A 257 -14.05 34.21 -0.37
N ALA A 258 -15.00 34.35 0.56
CA ALA A 258 -15.68 33.25 1.23
C ALA A 258 -16.31 32.24 0.24
N ASP A 259 -16.55 32.65 -1.00
CA ASP A 259 -17.05 31.78 -2.08
C ASP A 259 -15.98 30.82 -2.61
N VAL A 260 -14.68 31.18 -2.59
CA VAL A 260 -13.58 30.30 -3.02
C VAL A 260 -13.26 29.28 -1.92
N GLU A 261 -13.24 29.70 -0.66
CA GLU A 261 -13.16 28.76 0.48
C GLU A 261 -14.35 27.78 0.47
N GLN A 262 -15.57 28.24 0.19
CA GLN A 262 -16.73 27.34 0.11
C GLN A 262 -16.67 26.40 -1.11
N HIS A 263 -16.17 26.84 -2.27
CA HIS A 263 -15.98 25.96 -3.43
C HIS A 263 -14.89 24.92 -3.17
N PHE A 264 -13.76 25.31 -2.55
CA PHE A 264 -12.69 24.40 -2.17
C PHE A 264 -13.06 23.44 -1.04
N ILE A 265 -13.87 23.89 -0.05
CA ILE A 265 -14.41 23.02 1.00
C ILE A 265 -15.44 22.04 0.41
N HIS A 266 -16.22 22.47 -0.59
CA HIS A 266 -17.14 21.60 -1.33
C HIS A 266 -16.38 20.58 -2.19
N ASP A 267 -15.29 20.97 -2.84
CA ASP A 267 -14.39 20.08 -3.57
C ASP A 267 -13.60 19.14 -2.63
N MET A 268 -13.28 19.56 -1.41
CA MET A 268 -12.68 18.70 -0.37
C MET A 268 -13.67 17.66 0.15
N ALA A 269 -14.91 18.04 0.42
CA ALA A 269 -15.98 17.09 0.72
C ALA A 269 -16.19 16.11 -0.44
N PHE A 270 -16.07 16.58 -1.69
CA PHE A 270 -16.09 15.73 -2.89
C PHE A 270 -14.87 14.81 -3.02
N VAL A 271 -13.68 15.20 -2.55
CA VAL A 271 -12.49 14.33 -2.50
C VAL A 271 -12.65 13.26 -1.41
N ASP A 272 -13.23 13.60 -0.26
CA ASP A 272 -13.62 12.63 0.78
C ASP A 272 -14.78 11.71 0.31
N ASP A 273 -15.67 12.18 -0.57
CA ASP A 273 -16.75 11.40 -1.19
C ASP A 273 -16.26 10.56 -2.40
N MET A 274 -15.23 11.02 -3.14
CA MET A 274 -14.63 10.33 -4.28
C MET A 274 -13.57 9.31 -3.86
N PHE A 275 -12.82 9.64 -2.82
CA PHE A 275 -11.82 8.78 -2.19
C PHE A 275 -12.13 8.67 -0.71
N PRO A 276 -13.32 8.15 -0.32
CA PRO A 276 -13.49 7.71 1.05
C PRO A 276 -12.31 6.80 1.30
N SER A 277 -11.59 7.00 2.41
CA SER A 277 -10.71 5.92 2.85
C SER A 277 -11.59 4.67 2.78
N ILE A 278 -11.08 3.62 2.16
CA ILE A 278 -11.74 2.31 2.16
C ILE A 278 -12.11 1.91 3.63
N TRP A 279 -11.45 2.55 4.60
CA TRP A 279 -11.67 2.46 6.03
C TRP A 279 -12.58 3.55 6.65
N ASP A 280 -12.80 4.70 6.02
CA ASP A 280 -13.74 5.74 6.48
C ASP A 280 -15.18 5.23 6.33
N THR A 281 -15.47 4.41 5.31
CA THR A 281 -16.76 3.70 5.18
C THR A 281 -17.06 2.75 6.36
N LEU A 282 -16.04 2.26 7.07
CA LEU A 282 -16.19 1.37 8.22
C LEU A 282 -16.39 2.10 9.56
N GLN A 283 -16.17 3.42 9.61
CA GLN A 283 -16.34 4.23 10.82
C GLN A 283 -17.76 4.82 10.95
N SER A 284 -18.62 4.64 9.93
CA SER A 284 -19.97 5.24 9.87
C SER A 284 -21.12 4.32 10.35
N ILE A 285 -20.82 3.20 11.01
CA ILE A 285 -21.84 2.25 11.54
C ILE A 285 -21.71 2.05 13.05
#